data_AF-A0A1V5FPV8-F1
#
_entry.id   AF-A0A1V5FPV8-F1
#
_cell.length_a   1.000
_cell.length_b   1.000
_cell.length_c   1.000
_cell.angle_alpha   90.00
_cell.angle_beta   90.00
_cell.angle_gamma   90.00
#
_symmetry.space_group_name_H-M   'P 1'
#
loop_
_entity.id
_entity.type
_entity.pdbx_description
1 polymer ?
#
loop_
_entity_poly.entity_id
_entity_poly.type
_entity_poly.pdbx_seq_one_letter_code
_entity_poly.pdbx_strand_id
1 'polypeptide(L)'
;MVSCNVLVPQLFWFKKARTSFWIMMPVCLLVNVGMWFERFVIVVTSLSRDFLPSSWGHYTPTIVDVMMLIGSFGLFLTLFLLFLRFLPMVAMAEVKSVLPEQPQR
;
A
#
# COMPACT_ATOMS: atom_id res chain seq x y z
N MET A 1 -11.30 2.82 7.38
CA MET A 1 -10.43 1.98 8.22
C MET A 1 -11.01 0.58 8.40
N VAL A 2 -12.06 0.39 9.22
CA VAL A 2 -12.54 -0.96 9.58
C VAL A 2 -13.05 -1.77 8.38
N SER A 3 -13.85 -1.18 7.49
CA SER A 3 -14.36 -1.90 6.31
C SER A 3 -13.24 -2.34 5.35
N CYS A 4 -12.30 -1.46 5.01
CA CYS A 4 -11.19 -1.78 4.10
C CYS A 4 -10.09 -2.65 4.72
N ASN A 5 -9.83 -2.58 6.03
CA ASN A 5 -8.76 -3.38 6.64
C ASN A 5 -9.27 -4.69 7.26
N VAL A 6 -10.54 -4.79 7.63
CA VAL A 6 -11.07 -6.00 8.30
C VAL A 6 -11.93 -6.84 7.35
N LEU A 7 -12.82 -6.23 6.57
CA LEU A 7 -13.73 -6.99 5.71
C LEU A 7 -13.06 -7.45 4.41
N VAL A 8 -12.20 -6.61 3.83
CA VAL A 8 -11.57 -6.89 2.54
C VAL A 8 -10.58 -8.07 2.62
N PRO A 9 -9.71 -8.19 3.64
CA PRO A 9 -8.86 -9.37 3.78
C PRO A 9 -9.62 -10.66 4.09
N GLN A 10 -10.83 -10.56 4.66
CA GLN A 10 -11.66 -11.73 4.95
C GLN A 10 -12.03 -12.51 3.67
N LEU A 11 -12.03 -11.85 2.51
CA LEU A 11 -12.20 -12.50 1.21
C LEU A 11 -11.11 -13.54 0.92
N PHE A 12 -9.91 -13.40 1.49
CA PHE A 12 -8.81 -14.36 1.31
C PHE A 12 -9.01 -15.69 2.05
N TRP A 13 -10.02 -15.82 2.92
CA TRP A 13 -10.39 -17.10 3.50
C TRP A 13 -10.77 -18.12 2.40
N PHE A 14 -11.32 -17.64 1.29
CA PHE A 14 -11.63 -18.49 0.14
C PHE A 14 -10.39 -18.71 -0.74
N LYS A 15 -10.02 -19.98 -0.93
CA LYS A 15 -8.87 -20.37 -1.77
C LYS A 15 -8.94 -19.78 -3.18
N LYS A 16 -10.14 -19.70 -3.77
CA LYS A 16 -10.38 -19.11 -5.10
C LYS A 16 -10.03 -17.61 -5.18
N ALA A 17 -10.17 -16.87 -4.08
CA ALA A 17 -9.82 -15.44 -4.02
C ALA A 17 -8.30 -15.21 -3.93
N ARG A 18 -7.56 -16.15 -3.31
CA ARG A 18 -6.10 -16.07 -3.19
C ARG A 18 -5.34 -16.48 -4.45
N THR A 19 -5.94 -17.33 -5.28
CA THR A 19 -5.28 -17.86 -6.49
C THR A 19 -5.66 -17.10 -7.76
N SER A 20 -6.58 -16.14 -7.67
CA SER A 20 -7.02 -15.33 -8.82
C SER A 20 -6.40 -13.95 -8.77
N PHE A 21 -5.56 -13.64 -9.77
CA PHE A 21 -4.94 -12.32 -9.94
C PHE A 21 -6.00 -11.19 -9.98
N TRP A 22 -7.11 -11.43 -10.68
CA TRP A 22 -8.20 -10.45 -10.83
C TRP A 22 -8.90 -10.08 -9.53
N ILE A 23 -8.93 -10.99 -8.55
CA ILE A 23 -9.51 -10.71 -7.23
C ILE A 23 -8.45 -10.07 -6.32
N MET A 24 -7.21 -10.51 -6.43
CA MET A 24 -6.11 -10.02 -5.59
C MET A 24 -5.77 -8.55 -5.87
N MET A 25 -5.81 -8.10 -7.12
CA MET A 25 -5.52 -6.71 -7.50
C MET A 25 -6.38 -5.65 -6.78
N PRO A 26 -7.72 -5.66 -6.88
CA PRO A 26 -8.56 -4.68 -6.19
C PRO A 26 -8.49 -4.82 -4.66
N VAL A 27 -8.32 -6.04 -4.14
CA VAL A 27 -8.17 -6.29 -2.69
C VAL A 27 -6.90 -5.64 -2.15
N CYS A 28 -5.75 -5.81 -2.81
CA CYS A 28 -4.49 -5.17 -2.41
C CYS A 28 -4.57 -3.64 -2.47
N LEU A 29 -5.24 -3.07 -3.48
CA LEU A 29 -5.42 -1.62 -3.59
C LEU A 29 -6.29 -1.08 -2.42
N LEU A 30 -7.42 -1.73 -2.15
CA LEU A 30 -8.32 -1.35 -1.07
C LEU A 30 -7.66 -1.42 0.31
N VAL A 31 -6.84 -2.45 0.55
CA VAL A 31 -6.07 -2.56 1.81
C VAL A 31 -5.04 -1.44 1.94
N ASN A 32 -4.29 -1.10 0.88
CA ASN A 32 -3.33 0.01 0.93
C ASN A 32 -4.01 1.35 1.25
N VAL A 33 -5.14 1.63 0.59
CA VAL A 33 -5.96 2.82 0.88
C VAL A 33 -6.51 2.77 2.31
N GLY A 34 -6.96 1.60 2.78
CA GLY A 34 -7.44 1.37 4.13
C GLY A 34 -6.41 1.67 5.22
N MET A 35 -5.16 1.21 5.03
CA MET A 35 -4.03 1.47 5.92
C MET A 35 -3.63 2.95 5.95
N TRP A 36 -3.69 3.63 4.80
CA TRP A 36 -3.49 5.07 4.76
C TRP A 36 -4.58 5.82 5.54
N PHE A 37 -5.86 5.44 5.34
CA PHE A 37 -6.97 6.00 6.11
C PHE A 37 -6.88 5.73 7.60
N GLU A 38 -6.39 4.56 8.01
CA GLU A 38 -6.13 4.27 9.43
C GLU A 38 -5.19 5.30 10.05
N ARG A 39 -4.07 5.60 9.38
CA ARG A 39 -3.10 6.60 9.86
C ARG A 39 -3.69 8.01 9.84
N PHE A 40 -4.44 8.35 8.80
CA PHE A 40 -5.14 9.63 8.72
C PHE A 40 -6.12 9.81 9.88
N VAL A 41 -6.94 8.80 10.18
CA VAL A 41 -7.92 8.84 11.27
C VAL A 41 -7.20 8.96 12.62
N ILE A 42 -6.24 8.07 12.93
CA ILE A 42 -5.54 8.08 14.23
C ILE A 42 -4.91 9.45 14.52
N VAL A 43 -4.30 10.10 13.53
CA VAL A 43 -3.65 11.40 13.74
C VAL A 43 -4.69 12.54 13.79
N VAL A 44 -5.55 12.65 12.78
CA VAL A 44 -6.43 13.82 12.63
C VAL A 44 -7.55 13.81 13.67
N THR A 45 -8.21 12.68 13.91
CA THR A 45 -9.32 12.66 14.88
C THR A 45 -8.82 12.86 16.30
N SER A 46 -7.63 12.33 16.64
CA SER A 46 -7.04 12.52 17.96
C SER A 46 -6.65 13.97 18.23
N LEU A 47 -6.08 14.68 17.25
CA LEU A 47 -5.72 16.10 17.42
C LEU A 47 -6.92 17.05 17.32
N SER A 48 -7.97 16.69 16.56
CA SER A 48 -9.12 17.59 16.34
C SER A 48 -9.90 17.90 17.63
N ARG A 49 -9.81 17.02 18.64
CA ARG A 49 -10.53 17.10 19.90
C ARG A 49 -9.57 16.94 21.07
N ASP A 50 -8.77 17.99 21.26
CA ASP A 50 -7.80 18.03 22.35
C ASP A 50 -8.45 18.32 23.72
N PHE A 51 -7.65 18.26 24.79
CA PHE A 51 -8.11 18.40 26.18
C PHE A 51 -8.84 19.72 26.48
N LEU A 52 -8.54 20.80 25.75
CA LEU A 52 -9.23 22.09 25.89
C LEU A 52 -10.26 22.28 24.77
N PRO A 53 -11.55 22.56 25.11
CA PRO A 53 -12.59 22.80 24.11
C PRO A 53 -12.33 24.00 23.19
N SER A 54 -11.53 24.98 23.62
CA SER A 54 -11.16 26.15 22.82
C SER A 54 -10.20 25.82 21.66
N SER A 55 -9.48 24.70 21.75
CA SER A 55 -8.48 24.29 20.76
C SER A 55 -9.02 23.28 19.74
N TRP A 56 -10.33 23.04 19.75
CA TRP A 56 -10.97 22.17 18.78
C TRP A 56 -10.92 22.79 17.39
N GLY A 57 -10.32 22.06 16.46
CA GLY A 57 -10.11 22.48 15.08
C GLY A 57 -10.45 21.35 14.12
N HIS A 58 -11.00 21.71 12.96
CA HIS A 58 -11.23 20.77 11.87
C HIS A 58 -10.10 20.88 10.86
N TYR A 59 -9.49 19.75 10.51
CA TYR A 59 -8.51 19.68 9.44
C TYR A 59 -9.21 19.62 8.09
N THR A 60 -8.99 20.65 7.26
CA THR A 60 -9.40 20.68 5.86
C THR A 60 -8.15 20.58 4.98
N PRO A 61 -7.96 19.47 4.24
CA PRO A 61 -6.78 19.32 3.39
C PRO A 61 -6.78 20.39 2.29
N THR A 62 -5.64 21.01 2.09
CA THR A 62 -5.44 21.96 1.00
C THR A 62 -5.07 21.24 -0.29
N ILE A 63 -5.21 21.91 -1.43
CA ILE A 63 -4.80 21.37 -2.73
C ILE A 63 -3.31 20.98 -2.71
N VAL A 64 -2.48 21.74 -1.99
CA VAL A 64 -1.05 21.50 -1.86
C VAL A 64 -0.76 20.18 -1.12
N ASP A 65 -1.55 19.82 -0.09
CA ASP A 65 -1.40 18.54 0.62
C ASP A 65 -1.67 17.35 -0.31
N VAL A 66 -2.71 17.45 -1.14
CA VAL A 66 -3.06 16.42 -2.13
C VAL A 66 -1.98 16.31 -3.22
N MET A 67 -1.46 17.45 -3.69
CA MET A 67 -0.37 17.45 -4.67
C MET A 67 0.92 16.87 -4.11
N MET A 68 1.25 17.10 -2.83
CA MET A 68 2.39 16.46 -2.18
C MET A 68 2.20 14.94 -2.08
N LEU A 69 0.99 14.47 -1.74
CA LEU A 69 0.68 13.04 -1.73
C LEU A 69 0.89 12.43 -3.13
N ILE A 70 0.31 13.00 -4.18
CA ILE A 70 0.48 12.52 -5.56
C ILE A 70 1.95 12.63 -6.00
N GLY A 71 2.64 13.71 -5.64
CA GLY A 71 4.04 13.92 -5.91
C GLY A 71 4.94 12.84 -5.30
N SER A 72 4.63 12.38 -4.09
CA SER A 72 5.35 11.27 -3.44
C SER A 72 5.21 9.95 -4.21
N PHE A 73 4.02 9.65 -4.74
CA PHE A 73 3.81 8.49 -5.62
C PHE A 73 4.58 8.64 -6.93
N GLY A 74 4.56 9.83 -7.53
CA GLY A 74 5.30 10.13 -8.76
C GLY A 74 6.81 9.96 -8.58
N LEU A 75 7.37 10.49 -7.50
CA LEU A 75 8.78 10.36 -7.18
C LEU A 75 9.15 8.89 -6.91
N PHE A 76 8.35 8.18 -6.11
CA PHE A 76 8.56 6.75 -5.84
C PHE A 76 8.56 5.93 -7.12
N LEU A 77 7.54 6.09 -7.97
CA LEU A 77 7.44 5.37 -9.24
C LEU A 77 8.59 5.73 -10.19
N THR A 78 9.01 7.00 -10.25
CA THR A 78 10.13 7.42 -11.08
C THR A 78 11.44 6.73 -10.65
N LEU A 79 11.75 6.76 -9.35
CA LEU A 79 12.94 6.08 -8.81
C LEU A 79 12.84 4.56 -8.94
N PHE A 80 11.66 3.98 -8.73
CA PHE A 80 11.43 2.55 -8.86
C PHE A 80 11.59 2.07 -10.31
N LEU A 81 11.02 2.78 -11.29
CA LEU A 81 11.19 2.47 -12.71
C LEU A 81 12.64 2.64 -13.15
N LEU A 82 13.34 3.65 -12.60
CA LEU A 82 14.76 3.85 -12.85
C LEU A 82 15.61 2.69 -12.29
N PHE A 83 15.30 2.22 -11.09
CA PHE A 83 15.90 1.02 -10.49
C PHE A 83 15.66 -0.22 -11.36
N LEU A 84 14.43 -0.46 -11.81
CA LEU A 84 14.10 -1.60 -12.67
C LEU A 84 14.81 -1.57 -14.02
N ARG A 85 15.14 -0.38 -14.54
CA ARG A 85 15.86 -0.22 -15.80
C ARG A 85 17.36 -0.46 -15.65
N PHE A 86 17.97 0.01 -14.56
CA PHE A 86 19.42 -0.02 -14.40
C PHE A 86 19.95 -1.22 -13.60
N LEU A 87 19.13 -1.85 -12.77
CA LEU A 87 19.53 -2.99 -11.93
C LEU A 87 18.72 -4.25 -12.26
N PRO A 88 19.30 -5.44 -12.08
CA PRO A 88 18.56 -6.69 -12.20
C PRO A 88 17.50 -6.79 -11.11
N MET A 89 16.23 -6.85 -11.50
CA MET A 89 15.07 -6.98 -10.60
C MET A 89 15.12 -8.28 -9.76
N VAL A 90 15.72 -9.34 -10.32
CA VAL A 90 15.79 -10.66 -9.70
C VAL A 90 17.24 -10.96 -9.33
N ALA A 91 17.46 -11.39 -8.08
CA ALA A 91 18.76 -11.83 -7.59
C ALA A 91 19.16 -13.17 -8.24
N MET A 92 19.75 -13.10 -9.44
CA MET A 92 20.11 -14.30 -10.23
C MET A 92 21.10 -15.23 -9.53
N ALA A 93 21.93 -14.71 -8.61
CA ALA A 93 22.85 -15.52 -7.81
C ALA A 93 22.07 -16.45 -6.85
N GLU A 94 21.06 -15.92 -6.16
CA GLU A 94 20.22 -16.67 -5.22
C GLU A 94 19.26 -17.61 -5.95
N VAL A 95 18.69 -17.19 -7.07
CA VAL A 95 17.76 -18.03 -7.84
C VAL A 95 18.45 -19.29 -8.38
N LYS A 96 19.73 -19.19 -8.75
CA LYS A 96 20.51 -20.34 -9.24
C LYS A 96 20.89 -21.34 -8.14
N SER A 97 21.03 -20.92 -6.88
CA SER A 97 21.40 -21.81 -5.78
C SER A 97 20.22 -22.67 -5.28
N VAL A 98 18.99 -22.17 -5.45
CA VAL A 98 17.75 -22.87 -5.04
C VAL A 98 17.08 -23.64 -6.17
N LEU A 99 17.54 -23.51 -7.42
CA LEU A 99 17.01 -24.29 -8.53
C LEU A 99 17.55 -25.72 -8.44
N PRO A 100 16.72 -26.76 -8.23
CA PRO A 100 17.15 -28.14 -8.42
C PRO A 100 17.56 -28.29 -9.89
N GLU A 101 18.72 -28.88 -10.15
CA GLU A 101 19.27 -29.09 -11.50
C GLU A 101 18.18 -29.63 -12.41
N GLN A 102 17.64 -28.79 -13.30
CA GLN A 102 16.62 -29.19 -14.25
C GLN A 102 17.30 -30.15 -15.24
N PRO A 103 16.81 -31.41 -15.40
CA PRO A 103 17.31 -32.27 -16.47
C PRO A 103 17.00 -31.59 -17.79
N GLN A 104 18.05 -31.16 -18.50
CA GLN A 104 17.99 -30.58 -19.83
C GLN A 104 17.12 -31.45 -20.75
N ARG A 105 15.93 -30.97 -21.14
CA ARG A 105 15.10 -31.52 -22.21
C ARG A 105 14.74 -30.41 -23.18
#